data_AF-A0A354P8T8-F1
#
_entry.id   AF-A0A354P8T8-F1
#
_cell.length_a   1.000
_cell.length_b   1.000
_cell.length_c   1.000
_cell.angle_alpha   90.00
_cell.angle_beta   90.00
_cell.angle_gamma   90.00
#
_symmetry.space_group_name_H-M   'P 1'
#
loop_
_entity.id
_entity.type
_entity.pdbx_description
1 polymer ?
#
loop_
_entity_poly.entity_id
_entity_poly.type
_entity_poly.pdbx_seq_one_letter_code
_entity_poly.pdbx_strand_id
1 'polypeptide(L)'
;DELFKDRKRVSDVPIAGPDFPIVELSLLAAEAAIQCNASDELAKRFAAHIKEPGDEAEAMTGLTYLVAGKQEEAAERLKRVVERLVKTAPNEGVSTPMPIAESVFVARAFVVDSMRDDAAEAWKSILKHSQRRNLSVSASFFNRMAVKTGGTAVVGGTTGSPLEHFVSVQVPYLRCPVGAMTEPLYVFDDSVLHQAAGTGHTIMMFKYPLEGDFQFSHRNLRRSWGESHNFFGGVAYMAKPHDSSVLIRAVAHRNTSKFLNAPTLKDKDNVISIQSTGDELVMQVNDQDVATDRRTATMPFAGIVFEHHVIASAADIRLQGNPKIAAKVDLIGEDLRGWHSPIIWGSLMSVDLPTQPGQDRVQLMNNRRQYLESPHLAVWSESDGELHGRGGNNSRTAGGQSHLQYMRPLLDGETFTYKFDYSKGRQEVHPAIGRIVILMREDGVKLRWLPMEFSLESANLPSLHEVSPEKLMGDGKPNLIEGGENLVKLTVEGDDALLEVNGKPICRFALATDRRFGFAAELGRSCVVRQATLTGPWPTEFPADAFAPKQ
;
A
#
# COMPACT_ATOMS: atom_id res chain seq x y z
N ASP A 1 -28.22 16.30 -14.72
CA ASP A 1 -27.86 16.13 -16.15
C ASP A 1 -26.73 17.04 -16.60
N GLU A 2 -26.82 18.37 -16.45
CA GLU A 2 -25.72 19.30 -16.82
C GLU A 2 -24.38 19.02 -16.09
N LEU A 3 -24.39 18.78 -14.77
CA LEU A 3 -23.18 18.47 -13.97
C LEU A 3 -22.40 17.25 -14.50
N PHE A 4 -23.08 16.32 -15.16
CA PHE A 4 -22.49 15.08 -15.66
C PHE A 4 -22.34 15.07 -17.18
N LYS A 5 -22.79 16.11 -17.88
CA LYS A 5 -22.89 16.15 -19.34
C LYS A 5 -21.53 16.04 -20.04
N ASP A 6 -20.50 16.60 -19.44
CA ASP A 6 -19.11 16.55 -19.93
C ASP A 6 -18.19 15.63 -19.10
N ARG A 7 -18.71 15.05 -18.01
CA ARG A 7 -17.97 14.12 -17.15
C ARG A 7 -18.11 12.71 -17.71
N LYS A 8 -17.14 12.32 -18.52
CA LYS A 8 -17.12 11.00 -19.18
C LYS A 8 -16.63 9.89 -18.26
N ARG A 9 -16.01 10.25 -17.11
CA ARG A 9 -15.41 9.31 -16.18
C ARG A 9 -15.77 9.64 -14.74
N VAL A 10 -15.87 8.61 -13.92
CA VAL A 10 -15.97 8.68 -12.45
C VAL A 10 -14.81 9.47 -11.82
N SER A 11 -13.63 9.50 -12.46
CA SER A 11 -12.50 10.37 -12.06
C SER A 11 -12.77 11.86 -12.22
N ASP A 12 -13.78 12.23 -13.00
CA ASP A 12 -14.14 13.63 -13.25
C ASP A 12 -15.11 14.16 -12.17
N VAL A 13 -15.44 13.33 -11.17
CA VAL A 13 -16.24 13.72 -10.01
C VAL A 13 -15.42 14.63 -9.10
N PRO A 14 -15.99 15.73 -8.58
CA PRO A 14 -15.27 16.70 -7.78
C PRO A 14 -14.90 16.11 -6.44
N ILE A 15 -13.67 16.36 -6.06
CA ILE A 15 -13.12 16.01 -4.77
C ILE A 15 -12.73 17.27 -4.01
N ALA A 16 -12.75 17.20 -2.68
CA ALA A 16 -12.34 18.33 -1.84
C ALA A 16 -10.88 18.74 -2.09
N GLY A 17 -10.00 17.80 -2.45
CA GLY A 17 -8.67 18.11 -2.94
C GLY A 17 -7.81 16.87 -3.16
N PRO A 18 -6.62 17.01 -3.76
CA PRO A 18 -5.70 15.90 -4.02
C PRO A 18 -5.08 15.29 -2.76
N ASP A 19 -5.20 15.92 -1.58
CA ASP A 19 -4.77 15.35 -0.30
C ASP A 19 -5.96 14.89 0.57
N PHE A 20 -7.18 15.22 0.15
CA PHE A 20 -8.42 14.87 0.82
C PHE A 20 -9.47 14.53 -0.25
N PRO A 21 -9.40 13.33 -0.87
CA PRO A 21 -10.15 12.97 -2.08
C PRO A 21 -11.60 12.57 -1.76
N ILE A 22 -12.24 13.26 -0.81
CA ILE A 22 -13.61 12.97 -0.42
C ILE A 22 -14.55 13.64 -1.41
N VAL A 23 -15.44 12.82 -1.98
CA VAL A 23 -16.62 13.26 -2.72
C VAL A 23 -17.76 13.42 -1.73
N GLU A 24 -18.43 14.57 -1.77
CA GLU A 24 -19.53 14.88 -0.87
C GLU A 24 -20.61 15.67 -1.62
N LEU A 25 -21.88 15.50 -1.21
CA LEU A 25 -23.04 16.04 -1.92
C LEU A 25 -23.10 17.56 -1.93
N SER A 26 -22.68 18.24 -0.87
CA SER A 26 -22.61 19.71 -0.83
C SER A 26 -21.57 20.27 -1.80
N LEU A 27 -20.42 19.61 -1.98
CA LEU A 27 -19.45 20.00 -3.01
C LEU A 27 -20.04 19.82 -4.42
N LEU A 28 -20.68 18.69 -4.67
CA LEU A 28 -21.37 18.44 -5.94
C LEU A 28 -22.46 19.48 -6.21
N ALA A 29 -23.24 19.84 -5.18
CA ALA A 29 -24.29 20.86 -5.27
C ALA A 29 -23.70 22.25 -5.53
N ALA A 30 -22.63 22.63 -4.82
CA ALA A 30 -21.95 23.91 -5.00
C ALA A 30 -21.41 24.07 -6.43
N GLU A 31 -20.74 23.06 -6.98
CA GLU A 31 -20.26 23.09 -8.36
C GLU A 31 -21.40 23.11 -9.38
N ALA A 32 -22.47 22.32 -9.14
CA ALA A 32 -23.65 22.35 -10.00
C ALA A 32 -24.30 23.73 -10.02
N ALA A 33 -24.39 24.38 -8.86
CA ALA A 33 -24.99 25.70 -8.75
C ALA A 33 -24.19 26.76 -9.52
N ILE A 34 -22.86 26.67 -9.55
CA ILE A 34 -22.03 27.59 -10.34
C ILE A 34 -22.28 27.39 -11.83
N GLN A 35 -22.31 26.13 -12.30
CA GLN A 35 -22.60 25.83 -13.71
C GLN A 35 -23.99 26.35 -14.13
N CYS A 36 -24.95 26.36 -13.20
CA CYS A 36 -26.30 26.86 -13.42
C CYS A 36 -26.48 28.35 -13.07
N ASN A 37 -25.43 29.09 -12.71
CA ASN A 37 -25.51 30.47 -12.21
C ASN A 37 -26.53 30.66 -11.06
N ALA A 38 -26.60 29.69 -10.16
CA ALA A 38 -27.54 29.58 -9.05
C ALA A 38 -26.85 29.52 -7.67
N SER A 39 -25.56 29.90 -7.58
CA SER A 39 -24.77 29.82 -6.33
C SER A 39 -25.38 30.64 -5.19
N ASP A 40 -25.88 31.84 -5.48
CA ASP A 40 -26.52 32.70 -4.47
C ASP A 40 -27.85 32.14 -3.97
N GLU A 41 -28.62 31.53 -4.86
CA GLU A 41 -29.86 30.86 -4.49
C GLU A 41 -29.56 29.63 -3.62
N LEU A 42 -28.57 28.81 -3.99
CA LEU A 42 -28.16 27.66 -3.20
C LEU A 42 -27.62 28.08 -1.82
N ALA A 43 -26.73 29.06 -1.77
CA ALA A 43 -26.19 29.59 -0.53
C ALA A 43 -27.31 30.11 0.39
N LYS A 44 -28.30 30.82 -0.16
CA LYS A 44 -29.48 31.28 0.59
C LYS A 44 -30.31 30.11 1.14
N ARG A 45 -30.48 29.03 0.36
CA ARG A 45 -31.20 27.82 0.79
C ARG A 45 -30.48 27.13 1.94
N PHE A 46 -29.16 26.92 1.85
CA PHE A 46 -28.38 26.37 2.95
C PHE A 46 -28.40 27.31 4.17
N ALA A 47 -28.26 28.62 3.98
CA ALA A 47 -28.29 29.59 5.07
C ALA A 47 -29.60 29.57 5.86
N ALA A 48 -30.74 29.30 5.20
CA ALA A 48 -32.04 29.17 5.85
C ALA A 48 -32.14 27.95 6.80
N HIS A 49 -31.20 27.01 6.70
CA HIS A 49 -31.12 25.81 7.53
C HIS A 49 -30.04 25.87 8.60
N ILE A 50 -29.31 27.00 8.73
CA ILE A 50 -28.38 27.24 9.83
C ILE A 50 -29.18 27.31 11.13
N LYS A 51 -28.95 26.36 12.04
CA LYS A 51 -29.56 26.29 13.37
C LYS A 51 -28.66 26.96 14.41
N GLU A 52 -27.35 26.86 14.24
CA GLU A 52 -26.35 27.46 15.11
C GLU A 52 -25.13 27.94 14.31
N PRO A 53 -24.43 29.01 14.74
CA PRO A 53 -23.22 29.47 14.10
C PRO A 53 -22.18 28.35 13.90
N GLY A 54 -21.71 28.22 12.66
CA GLY A 54 -20.68 27.26 12.26
C GLY A 54 -21.16 25.83 12.02
N ASP A 55 -22.48 25.59 12.01
CA ASP A 55 -23.01 24.25 11.77
C ASP A 55 -22.80 23.70 10.36
N GLU A 56 -23.29 22.49 10.12
CA GLU A 56 -23.16 21.82 8.83
C GLU A 56 -23.72 22.67 7.68
N ALA A 57 -24.89 23.30 7.86
CA ALA A 57 -25.51 24.15 6.84
C ALA A 57 -24.70 25.43 6.61
N GLU A 58 -24.06 25.97 7.65
CA GLU A 58 -23.15 27.09 7.54
C GLU A 58 -21.88 26.72 6.75
N ALA A 59 -21.31 25.53 6.98
CA ALA A 59 -20.19 25.03 6.20
C ALA A 59 -20.56 24.80 4.72
N MET A 60 -21.75 24.24 4.44
CA MET A 60 -22.26 24.10 3.07
C MET A 60 -22.45 25.46 2.38
N THR A 61 -22.92 26.46 3.12
CA THR A 61 -23.04 27.85 2.64
C THR A 61 -21.67 28.44 2.33
N GLY A 62 -20.71 28.32 3.25
CA GLY A 62 -19.33 28.77 3.08
C GLY A 62 -18.63 28.11 1.89
N LEU A 63 -18.81 26.79 1.72
CA LEU A 63 -18.32 26.06 0.57
C LEU A 63 -18.93 26.59 -0.74
N THR A 64 -20.23 26.84 -0.77
CA THR A 64 -20.91 27.40 -1.95
C THR A 64 -20.31 28.75 -2.36
N TYR A 65 -20.09 29.65 -1.40
CA TYR A 65 -19.42 30.93 -1.65
C TYR A 65 -17.98 30.75 -2.12
N LEU A 66 -17.22 29.86 -1.47
CA LEU A 66 -15.84 29.59 -1.81
C LEU A 66 -15.70 29.12 -3.26
N VAL A 67 -16.49 28.12 -3.67
CA VAL A 67 -16.45 27.61 -5.05
C VAL A 67 -16.90 28.70 -6.04
N ALA A 68 -17.84 29.58 -5.65
CA ALA A 68 -18.31 30.70 -6.46
C ALA A 68 -17.33 31.90 -6.52
N GLY A 69 -16.14 31.80 -5.91
CA GLY A 69 -15.13 32.86 -5.90
C GLY A 69 -15.39 33.99 -4.90
N LYS A 70 -16.39 33.83 -4.01
CA LYS A 70 -16.77 34.81 -2.97
C LYS A 70 -15.97 34.57 -1.69
N GLN A 71 -14.68 34.88 -1.75
CA GLN A 71 -13.73 34.49 -0.71
C GLN A 71 -13.96 35.20 0.62
N GLU A 72 -14.34 36.48 0.63
CA GLU A 72 -14.58 37.23 1.88
C GLU A 72 -15.75 36.64 2.67
N GLU A 73 -16.86 36.36 1.98
CA GLU A 73 -18.04 35.74 2.58
C GLU A 73 -17.75 34.31 3.05
N ALA A 74 -16.97 33.55 2.29
CA ALA A 74 -16.53 32.22 2.71
C ALA A 74 -15.63 32.28 3.96
N ALA A 75 -14.68 33.22 4.01
CA ALA A 75 -13.77 33.38 5.15
C ALA A 75 -14.53 33.74 6.45
N GLU A 76 -15.56 34.57 6.36
CA GLU A 76 -16.41 34.91 7.50
C GLU A 76 -17.13 33.67 8.07
N ARG A 77 -17.64 32.80 7.18
CA ARG A 77 -18.30 31.54 7.55
C ARG A 77 -17.30 30.55 8.13
N LEU A 78 -16.09 30.45 7.57
CA LEU A 78 -15.03 29.58 8.05
C LEU A 78 -14.68 29.86 9.51
N LYS A 79 -14.57 31.12 9.91
CA LYS A 79 -14.28 31.49 11.31
C LYS A 79 -15.30 30.92 12.29
N ARG A 80 -16.59 31.00 11.96
CA ARG A 80 -17.65 30.40 12.79
C ARG A 80 -17.59 28.88 12.81
N VAL A 81 -17.28 28.25 11.68
CA VAL A 81 -17.04 26.81 11.60
C VAL A 81 -15.86 26.40 12.49
N VAL A 82 -14.75 27.15 12.48
CA VAL A 82 -13.58 26.93 13.37
C VAL A 82 -14.02 26.99 14.83
N GLU A 83 -14.69 28.06 15.24
CA GLU A 83 -15.17 28.25 16.61
C GLU A 83 -16.05 27.08 17.09
N ARG A 84 -17.00 26.64 16.24
CA ARG A 84 -17.86 25.49 16.56
C ARG A 84 -17.06 24.21 16.66
N LEU A 85 -16.21 23.89 15.67
CA LEU A 85 -15.41 22.66 15.67
C LEU A 85 -14.51 22.57 16.91
N VAL A 86 -13.89 23.68 17.33
CA VAL A 86 -13.10 23.74 18.57
C VAL A 86 -13.97 23.44 19.78
N LYS A 87 -15.16 24.04 19.86
CA LYS A 87 -16.11 23.84 20.96
C LYS A 87 -16.67 22.41 21.02
N THR A 88 -16.92 21.77 19.88
CA THR A 88 -17.58 20.46 19.78
C THR A 88 -16.60 19.29 19.62
N ALA A 89 -15.29 19.55 19.62
CA ALA A 89 -14.28 18.50 19.49
C ALA A 89 -14.40 17.46 20.62
N PRO A 90 -14.49 16.16 20.31
CA PRO A 90 -14.72 15.13 21.31
C PRO A 90 -13.44 14.87 22.12
N ASN A 91 -13.59 14.78 23.44
CA ASN A 91 -12.51 14.37 24.33
C ASN A 91 -12.41 12.85 24.49
N GLU A 92 -13.52 12.14 24.24
CA GLU A 92 -13.66 10.69 24.38
C GLU A 92 -14.17 10.06 23.07
N GLY A 93 -14.30 8.73 23.03
CA GLY A 93 -14.90 8.04 21.88
C GLY A 93 -16.37 8.47 21.71
N VAL A 94 -16.77 8.80 20.48
CA VAL A 94 -18.12 9.27 20.18
C VAL A 94 -18.76 8.52 19.01
N SER A 95 -20.08 8.35 19.07
CA SER A 95 -20.90 7.78 18.00
C SER A 95 -21.53 8.84 17.10
N THR A 96 -21.38 10.14 17.41
CA THR A 96 -21.91 11.23 16.60
C THR A 96 -21.31 11.19 15.19
N PRO A 97 -22.02 11.62 14.14
CA PRO A 97 -21.49 11.65 12.78
C PRO A 97 -20.19 12.48 12.68
N MET A 98 -19.34 12.13 11.71
CA MET A 98 -18.19 12.98 11.35
C MET A 98 -18.71 14.31 10.75
N PRO A 99 -18.07 15.44 11.05
CA PRO A 99 -18.39 16.73 10.43
C PRO A 99 -17.84 16.77 8.98
N ILE A 100 -18.42 15.98 8.08
CA ILE A 100 -17.88 15.76 6.73
C ILE A 100 -18.02 17.01 5.87
N ALA A 101 -19.15 17.72 5.91
CA ALA A 101 -19.33 18.95 5.14
C ALA A 101 -18.34 20.04 5.60
N GLU A 102 -18.16 20.19 6.91
CA GLU A 102 -17.14 21.06 7.49
C GLU A 102 -15.74 20.65 7.04
N SER A 103 -15.44 19.33 7.01
CA SER A 103 -14.13 18.83 6.55
C SER A 103 -13.88 19.15 5.08
N VAL A 104 -14.87 19.00 4.20
CA VAL A 104 -14.75 19.34 2.78
C VAL A 104 -14.56 20.85 2.60
N PHE A 105 -15.32 21.67 3.32
CA PHE A 105 -15.17 23.12 3.28
C PHE A 105 -13.78 23.56 3.74
N VAL A 106 -13.31 23.06 4.89
CA VAL A 106 -11.99 23.40 5.45
C VAL A 106 -10.86 22.94 4.53
N ALA A 107 -10.94 21.74 3.95
CA ALA A 107 -9.94 21.25 3.00
C ALA A 107 -9.84 22.15 1.74
N ARG A 108 -10.97 22.64 1.23
CA ARG A 108 -11.00 23.59 0.10
C ARG A 108 -10.52 24.98 0.52
N ALA A 109 -10.85 25.44 1.72
CA ALA A 109 -10.41 26.74 2.21
C ALA A 109 -8.89 26.80 2.43
N PHE A 110 -8.26 25.67 2.77
CA PHE A 110 -6.82 25.61 3.03
C PHE A 110 -5.94 26.01 1.83
N VAL A 111 -6.42 25.83 0.60
CA VAL A 111 -5.69 26.25 -0.61
C VAL A 111 -5.86 27.74 -0.94
N VAL A 112 -6.66 28.48 -0.17
CA VAL A 112 -6.83 29.93 -0.32
C VAL A 112 -6.03 30.64 0.76
N ASP A 113 -5.07 31.48 0.33
CA ASP A 113 -4.09 32.10 1.23
C ASP A 113 -4.73 32.90 2.38
N SER A 114 -5.82 33.63 2.11
CA SER A 114 -6.54 34.42 3.13
C SER A 114 -7.28 33.58 4.17
N MET A 115 -7.47 32.28 3.94
CA MET A 115 -8.19 31.35 4.81
C MET A 115 -7.30 30.24 5.38
N ARG A 116 -6.04 30.17 4.96
CA ARG A 116 -5.13 29.05 5.23
C ARG A 116 -4.95 28.78 6.73
N ASP A 117 -4.73 29.82 7.51
CA ASP A 117 -4.48 29.70 8.95
C ASP A 117 -5.73 29.27 9.71
N ASP A 118 -6.89 29.87 9.39
CA ASP A 118 -8.18 29.48 9.95
C ASP A 118 -8.50 28.02 9.61
N ALA A 119 -8.27 27.62 8.35
CA ALA A 119 -8.48 26.23 7.91
C ALA A 119 -7.54 25.25 8.63
N ALA A 120 -6.28 25.62 8.84
CA ALA A 120 -5.33 24.81 9.58
C ALA A 120 -5.75 24.62 11.05
N GLU A 121 -6.27 25.68 11.68
CA GLU A 121 -6.81 25.61 13.04
C GLU A 121 -8.05 24.72 13.12
N ALA A 122 -9.02 24.88 12.21
CA ALA A 122 -10.18 23.99 12.12
C ALA A 122 -9.78 22.52 11.95
N TRP A 123 -8.73 22.24 11.17
CA TRP A 123 -8.31 20.87 10.90
C TRP A 123 -7.82 20.14 12.15
N LYS A 124 -7.22 20.83 13.12
CA LYS A 124 -6.81 20.24 14.40
C LYS A 124 -8.01 19.63 15.14
N SER A 125 -9.16 20.29 15.09
CA SER A 125 -10.41 19.83 15.70
C SER A 125 -11.06 18.71 14.88
N ILE A 126 -11.05 18.79 13.55
CA ILE A 126 -11.49 17.70 12.66
C ILE A 126 -10.66 16.43 12.88
N LEU A 127 -9.35 16.56 13.10
CA LEU A 127 -8.50 15.42 13.38
C LEU A 127 -8.86 14.73 14.71
N LYS A 128 -9.19 15.50 15.76
CA LYS A 128 -9.73 14.92 17.01
C LYS A 128 -11.01 14.14 16.75
N HIS A 129 -11.92 14.70 15.95
CA HIS A 129 -13.12 13.99 15.51
C HIS A 129 -12.79 12.67 14.79
N SER A 130 -11.81 12.67 13.88
CA SER A 130 -11.37 11.47 13.18
C SER A 130 -10.79 10.41 14.13
N GLN A 131 -9.87 10.81 15.01
CA GLN A 131 -9.17 9.91 15.94
C GLN A 131 -10.07 9.28 17.01
N ARG A 132 -11.19 9.92 17.35
CA ARG A 132 -12.16 9.39 18.32
C ARG A 132 -13.21 8.48 17.69
N ARG A 133 -13.07 8.16 16.40
CA ARG A 133 -13.99 7.31 15.63
C ARG A 133 -13.22 6.23 14.88
N ASN A 134 -13.88 5.12 14.58
CA ASN A 134 -13.33 4.10 13.71
C ASN A 134 -13.70 4.42 12.25
N LEU A 135 -12.85 5.20 11.57
CA LEU A 135 -13.09 5.57 10.17
C LEU A 135 -12.45 4.61 9.17
N SER A 136 -11.82 3.52 9.63
CA SER A 136 -11.12 2.58 8.77
C SER A 136 -10.17 3.32 7.81
N VAL A 137 -10.09 2.89 6.55
CA VAL A 137 -9.25 3.48 5.50
C VAL A 137 -9.40 5.00 5.37
N SER A 138 -10.59 5.56 5.63
CA SER A 138 -10.84 7.00 5.47
C SER A 138 -10.05 7.87 6.45
N ALA A 139 -9.67 7.37 7.62
CA ALA A 139 -8.81 8.12 8.56
C ALA A 139 -7.45 8.49 7.94
N SER A 140 -6.98 7.72 6.95
CA SER A 140 -5.76 8.02 6.22
C SER A 140 -5.82 9.38 5.51
N PHE A 141 -6.97 9.70 4.90
CA PHE A 141 -7.18 10.99 4.23
C PHE A 141 -7.16 12.15 5.21
N PHE A 142 -7.74 11.97 6.41
CA PHE A 142 -7.71 12.98 7.46
C PHE A 142 -6.28 13.25 7.94
N ASN A 143 -5.48 12.20 8.15
CA ASN A 143 -4.11 12.37 8.57
C ASN A 143 -3.25 13.01 7.47
N ARG A 144 -3.45 12.62 6.20
CA ARG A 144 -2.76 13.23 5.06
C ARG A 144 -2.99 14.73 4.98
N MET A 145 -4.23 15.15 5.09
CA MET A 145 -4.56 16.56 5.15
C MET A 145 -3.95 17.22 6.41
N ALA A 146 -3.88 16.50 7.53
CA ALA A 146 -3.28 17.04 8.75
C ALA A 146 -1.75 17.20 8.68
N VAL A 147 -1.05 16.43 7.84
CA VAL A 147 0.36 16.68 7.48
C VAL A 147 0.48 18.01 6.73
N LYS A 148 -0.44 18.27 5.78
CA LYS A 148 -0.44 19.49 4.95
C LYS A 148 -0.79 20.74 5.75
N THR A 149 -1.78 20.65 6.64
CA THR A 149 -2.21 21.79 7.48
C THR A 149 -1.31 22.07 8.68
N GLY A 150 -0.33 21.21 8.97
CA GLY A 150 0.40 21.28 10.23
C GLY A 150 -0.45 20.94 11.46
N GLY A 151 -1.59 20.27 11.25
CA GLY A 151 -2.51 19.84 12.30
C GLY A 151 -2.03 18.61 13.08
N THR A 152 -0.88 18.04 12.74
CA THR A 152 -0.24 16.91 13.45
C THR A 152 1.19 17.26 13.86
N ALA A 153 1.74 16.47 14.78
CA ALA A 153 3.16 16.50 15.12
C ALA A 153 4.09 15.97 14.00
N VAL A 154 3.57 15.74 12.78
CA VAL A 154 4.28 15.07 11.69
C VAL A 154 4.18 15.92 10.43
N VAL A 155 4.78 17.11 10.48
CA VAL A 155 4.76 18.10 9.38
C VAL A 155 5.77 17.71 8.31
N GLY A 156 5.44 17.94 7.03
CA GLY A 156 6.40 17.72 5.93
C GLY A 156 6.50 16.29 5.42
N GLY A 157 5.48 15.45 5.66
CA GLY A 157 5.45 14.07 5.19
C GLY A 157 5.57 13.92 3.67
N THR A 158 6.33 12.92 3.25
CA THR A 158 6.57 12.59 1.84
C THR A 158 6.08 11.19 1.52
N THR A 159 5.71 10.93 0.26
CA THR A 159 5.30 9.59 -0.20
C THR A 159 6.48 8.64 -0.42
N GLY A 160 7.68 9.22 -0.61
CA GLY A 160 8.93 8.48 -0.67
C GLY A 160 9.47 8.09 0.70
N SER A 161 10.61 7.39 0.69
CA SER A 161 11.36 7.21 1.93
C SER A 161 12.11 8.50 2.28
N PRO A 162 12.03 8.95 3.55
CA PRO A 162 12.87 10.02 4.08
C PRO A 162 14.28 9.52 4.46
N LEU A 163 14.55 8.22 4.35
CA LEU A 163 15.84 7.59 4.61
C LEU A 163 16.47 7.13 3.30
N GLU A 164 17.78 7.30 3.15
CA GLU A 164 18.44 7.07 1.85
C GLU A 164 18.33 5.61 1.40
N HIS A 165 18.62 4.66 2.29
CA HIS A 165 18.68 3.23 1.93
C HIS A 165 17.37 2.48 2.14
N PHE A 166 16.25 3.21 2.25
CA PHE A 166 14.93 2.62 2.42
C PHE A 166 13.98 2.98 1.28
N VAL A 167 12.93 2.18 1.13
CA VAL A 167 11.83 2.41 0.21
C VAL A 167 10.50 2.26 0.94
N SER A 168 9.53 3.09 0.55
CA SER A 168 8.16 2.91 0.98
C SER A 168 7.52 1.73 0.22
N VAL A 169 6.96 0.79 0.97
CA VAL A 169 6.19 -0.32 0.41
C VAL A 169 4.79 -0.28 1.00
N GLN A 170 3.79 -0.24 0.14
CA GLN A 170 2.40 -0.41 0.53
C GLN A 170 1.91 -1.80 0.13
N VAL A 171 1.42 -2.55 1.11
CA VAL A 171 0.64 -3.76 0.84
C VAL A 171 -0.82 -3.42 1.07
N PRO A 172 -1.61 -3.30 0.00
CA PRO A 172 -2.98 -2.85 0.11
C PRO A 172 -3.81 -3.83 0.93
N TYR A 173 -4.78 -3.28 1.65
CA TYR A 173 -5.88 -4.09 2.15
C TYR A 173 -6.71 -4.62 0.97
N LEU A 174 -7.35 -5.77 1.13
CA LEU A 174 -8.16 -6.38 0.07
C LEU A 174 -9.09 -5.33 -0.56
N ARG A 175 -9.03 -5.23 -1.90
CA ARG A 175 -9.84 -4.35 -2.76
C ARG A 175 -9.46 -2.86 -2.78
N CYS A 176 -8.53 -2.39 -1.95
CA CYS A 176 -8.05 -1.00 -1.99
C CYS A 176 -6.83 -0.86 -2.91
N PRO A 177 -6.84 0.01 -3.94
CA PRO A 177 -5.66 0.22 -4.78
C PRO A 177 -4.54 0.92 -4.02
N VAL A 178 -3.31 0.49 -4.34
CA VAL A 178 -2.16 1.38 -4.23
C VAL A 178 -2.33 2.43 -5.32
N GLY A 179 -2.34 3.69 -4.92
CA GLY A 179 -2.43 4.83 -5.81
C GLY A 179 -2.04 6.09 -5.06
N ALA A 180 -1.83 7.18 -5.80
CA ALA A 180 -1.33 8.43 -5.25
C ALA A 180 -2.09 8.90 -3.99
N MET A 181 -3.38 8.57 -3.89
CA MET A 181 -4.25 8.93 -2.76
C MET A 181 -4.05 8.10 -1.49
N THR A 182 -3.61 6.86 -1.62
CA THR A 182 -3.49 5.89 -0.52
C THR A 182 -2.04 5.64 -0.12
N GLU A 183 -1.09 6.20 -0.87
CA GLU A 183 0.34 6.14 -0.55
C GLU A 183 0.60 6.57 0.89
N PRO A 184 1.47 5.84 1.61
CA PRO A 184 1.86 6.24 2.94
C PRO A 184 2.65 7.55 2.91
N LEU A 185 2.54 8.31 3.99
CA LEU A 185 3.37 9.49 4.21
C LEU A 185 4.32 9.22 5.37
N TYR A 186 5.59 9.54 5.17
CA TYR A 186 6.62 9.41 6.19
C TYR A 186 7.34 10.73 6.44
N VAL A 187 7.74 10.92 7.69
CA VAL A 187 8.65 11.99 8.13
C VAL A 187 9.76 11.35 8.94
N PHE A 188 10.97 11.88 8.81
CA PHE A 188 12.07 11.56 9.69
C PHE A 188 12.58 12.86 10.32
N ASP A 189 12.36 13.03 11.62
CA ASP A 189 12.81 14.17 12.40
C ASP A 189 13.41 13.68 13.72
N ASP A 190 14.39 14.39 14.28
CA ASP A 190 15.01 14.07 15.57
C ASP A 190 15.36 12.58 15.80
N SER A 191 15.82 11.89 14.74
CA SER A 191 16.12 10.44 14.73
C SER A 191 14.92 9.51 14.96
N VAL A 192 13.70 10.00 14.71
CA VAL A 192 12.44 9.29 14.80
C VAL A 192 11.79 9.21 13.42
N LEU A 193 11.46 8.00 13.02
CA LEU A 193 10.64 7.74 11.84
C LEU A 193 9.16 7.79 12.22
N HIS A 194 8.41 8.65 11.56
CA HIS A 194 6.97 8.76 11.71
C HIS A 194 6.25 8.25 10.46
N GLN A 195 5.27 7.37 10.64
CA GLN A 195 4.21 7.17 9.65
C GLN A 195 3.10 8.17 9.95
N ALA A 196 2.84 9.07 9.01
CA ALA A 196 1.81 10.09 9.14
C ALA A 196 0.48 9.65 8.51
N ALA A 197 0.54 8.96 7.37
CA ALA A 197 -0.64 8.49 6.65
C ALA A 197 -0.34 7.19 5.91
N GLY A 198 -1.35 6.62 5.26
CA GLY A 198 -1.26 5.37 4.50
C GLY A 198 -2.42 4.43 4.77
N THR A 199 -2.53 3.37 3.98
CA THR A 199 -3.60 2.37 4.09
C THR A 199 -3.02 0.95 4.02
N GLY A 200 -3.73 -0.03 4.59
CA GLY A 200 -3.27 -1.43 4.59
C GLY A 200 -2.11 -1.64 5.55
N HIS A 201 -1.08 -2.37 5.12
CA HIS A 201 0.22 -2.39 5.80
C HIS A 201 1.18 -1.50 5.01
N THR A 202 1.88 -0.62 5.72
CA THR A 202 2.87 0.26 5.11
C THR A 202 4.22 -0.09 5.73
N ILE A 203 5.25 -0.26 4.90
CA ILE A 203 6.54 -0.75 5.33
C ILE A 203 7.59 0.26 4.89
N MET A 204 8.37 0.76 5.84
CA MET A 204 9.65 1.39 5.54
C MET A 204 10.68 0.28 5.41
N MET A 205 10.91 -0.19 4.19
CA MET A 205 11.69 -1.39 3.89
C MET A 205 13.11 -1.02 3.48
N PHE A 206 14.11 -1.72 4.02
CA PHE A 206 15.49 -1.58 3.57
C PHE A 206 15.59 -2.03 2.11
N LYS A 207 16.23 -1.22 1.25
CA LYS A 207 16.25 -1.43 -0.20
C LYS A 207 16.93 -2.75 -0.57
N TYR A 208 17.92 -3.19 0.21
CA TYR A 208 18.81 -4.28 -0.19
C TYR A 208 18.47 -5.60 0.52
N PRO A 209 18.60 -6.74 -0.18
CA PRO A 209 18.37 -8.05 0.40
C PRO A 209 19.48 -8.40 1.40
N LEU A 210 19.11 -8.92 2.58
CA LEU A 210 20.00 -9.22 3.69
C LEU A 210 20.34 -10.71 3.81
N GLU A 211 21.63 -10.98 3.79
CA GLU A 211 22.28 -12.26 4.09
C GLU A 211 23.11 -12.17 5.38
N GLY A 212 23.64 -13.31 5.84
CA GLY A 212 24.49 -13.39 7.03
C GLY A 212 23.71 -13.28 8.35
N ASP A 213 24.45 -13.21 9.45
CA ASP A 213 23.88 -13.15 10.80
C ASP A 213 23.77 -11.69 11.24
N PHE A 214 22.56 -11.30 11.65
CA PHE A 214 22.28 -9.91 12.03
C PHE A 214 21.15 -9.81 13.04
N GLN A 215 21.07 -8.66 13.70
CA GLN A 215 19.90 -8.26 14.47
C GLN A 215 19.33 -6.97 13.89
N PHE A 216 18.04 -6.96 13.56
CA PHE A 216 17.31 -5.75 13.21
C PHE A 216 16.39 -5.37 14.37
N SER A 217 16.48 -4.13 14.84
CA SER A 217 15.70 -3.66 15.99
C SER A 217 15.25 -2.22 15.84
N HIS A 218 14.18 -1.88 16.56
CA HIS A 218 13.76 -0.51 16.78
C HIS A 218 13.06 -0.38 18.13
N ARG A 219 12.94 0.86 18.60
CA ARG A 219 12.09 1.23 19.72
C ARG A 219 10.74 1.70 19.21
N ASN A 220 9.70 0.94 19.54
CA ASN A 220 8.31 1.30 19.31
C ASN A 220 7.90 2.38 20.31
N LEU A 221 7.69 3.60 19.82
CA LEU A 221 7.30 4.73 20.66
C LEU A 221 5.81 4.67 20.97
N ARG A 222 5.48 4.75 22.25
CA ARG A 222 4.08 4.69 22.70
C ARG A 222 3.26 5.81 22.07
N ARG A 223 2.24 5.42 21.29
CA ARG A 223 1.09 6.27 20.92
C ARG A 223 -0.18 5.42 20.97
N SER A 224 -1.32 6.04 21.29
CA SER A 224 -2.61 5.35 21.33
C SER A 224 -2.89 4.68 19.99
N TRP A 225 -2.77 3.35 19.95
CA TRP A 225 -2.95 2.50 18.75
C TRP A 225 -1.93 2.75 17.62
N GLY A 226 -0.89 3.55 17.85
CA GLY A 226 0.12 3.95 16.86
C GLY A 226 1.40 3.13 16.96
N GLU A 227 1.27 1.81 16.92
CA GLU A 227 2.40 0.89 17.11
C GLU A 227 3.20 0.71 15.81
N SER A 228 4.52 0.63 15.96
CA SER A 228 5.46 0.19 14.91
C SER A 228 5.95 -1.23 15.21
N HIS A 229 6.26 -1.99 14.15
CA HIS A 229 6.58 -3.41 14.25
C HIS A 229 7.74 -3.79 13.31
N ASN A 230 8.44 -4.88 13.62
CA ASN A 230 9.49 -5.37 12.73
C ASN A 230 8.86 -6.10 11.54
N PHE A 231 9.50 -6.00 10.39
CA PHE A 231 9.19 -6.75 9.19
C PHE A 231 10.44 -7.51 8.72
N PHE A 232 10.27 -8.78 8.41
CA PHE A 232 11.26 -9.55 7.66
C PHE A 232 10.60 -10.73 6.96
N GLY A 233 11.09 -11.13 5.79
CA GLY A 233 10.68 -12.41 5.21
C GLY A 233 9.22 -12.48 4.76
N GLY A 234 8.57 -11.35 4.49
CA GLY A 234 7.12 -11.30 4.19
C GLY A 234 6.23 -11.37 5.44
N VAL A 235 6.82 -11.27 6.63
CA VAL A 235 6.13 -11.43 7.93
C VAL A 235 6.32 -10.17 8.78
N ALA A 236 5.23 -9.76 9.42
CA ALA A 236 5.20 -8.73 10.45
C ALA A 236 5.29 -9.37 11.84
N TYR A 237 6.23 -8.87 12.66
CA TYR A 237 6.52 -9.31 14.02
C TYR A 237 6.07 -8.22 15.00
N MET A 238 4.90 -8.42 15.59
CA MET A 238 4.10 -7.33 16.15
C MET A 238 3.93 -7.50 17.65
N ALA A 239 4.56 -6.64 18.44
CA ALA A 239 4.30 -6.55 19.88
C ALA A 239 3.01 -5.75 20.11
N LYS A 240 2.08 -6.31 20.91
CA LYS A 240 0.79 -5.72 21.28
C LYS A 240 0.74 -5.47 22.80
N PRO A 241 1.21 -4.31 23.28
CA PRO A 241 1.28 -4.04 24.72
C PRO A 241 -0.09 -4.09 25.41
N HIS A 242 -1.15 -3.64 24.75
CA HIS A 242 -2.48 -3.50 25.36
C HIS A 242 -3.03 -4.81 25.95
N ASP A 243 -2.81 -5.94 25.26
CA ASP A 243 -3.26 -7.27 25.69
C ASP A 243 -2.11 -8.22 26.06
N SER A 244 -0.90 -7.68 26.20
CA SER A 244 0.32 -8.44 26.54
C SER A 244 0.54 -9.64 25.60
N SER A 245 0.42 -9.38 24.29
CA SER A 245 0.57 -10.41 23.27
C SER A 245 1.56 -10.03 22.18
N VAL A 246 1.96 -11.03 21.41
CA VAL A 246 2.68 -10.86 20.15
C VAL A 246 1.87 -11.51 19.04
N LEU A 247 1.77 -10.82 17.90
CA LEU A 247 1.24 -11.38 16.66
C LEU A 247 2.38 -11.56 15.67
N ILE A 248 2.48 -12.75 15.08
CA ILE A 248 3.30 -13.01 13.91
C ILE A 248 2.34 -13.18 12.75
N ARG A 249 2.40 -12.26 11.78
CA ARG A 249 1.41 -12.16 10.70
C ARG A 249 2.10 -12.18 9.36
N ALA A 250 1.69 -13.10 8.49
CA ALA A 250 2.02 -13.01 7.07
C ALA A 250 1.32 -11.79 6.48
N VAL A 251 2.11 -10.87 5.91
CA VAL A 251 1.56 -9.67 5.29
C VAL A 251 0.68 -10.06 4.10
N ALA A 252 -0.29 -9.22 3.75
CA ALA A 252 -1.40 -9.54 2.83
C ALA A 252 -2.43 -10.56 3.38
N HIS A 253 -2.51 -10.71 4.71
CA HIS A 253 -3.59 -11.45 5.40
C HIS A 253 -3.69 -12.95 5.08
N ARG A 254 -2.56 -13.62 4.81
CA ARG A 254 -2.57 -15.07 4.53
C ARG A 254 -2.87 -15.89 5.78
N ASN A 255 -2.29 -15.53 6.93
CA ASN A 255 -2.57 -16.12 8.25
C ASN A 255 -1.90 -15.31 9.37
N THR A 256 -2.18 -15.65 10.62
CA THR A 256 -1.61 -15.01 11.82
C THR A 256 -1.50 -16.02 12.96
N SER A 257 -0.40 -15.96 13.69
CA SER A 257 -0.20 -16.66 14.96
C SER A 257 -0.20 -15.65 16.10
N LYS A 258 -0.77 -16.04 17.25
CA LYS A 258 -0.84 -15.19 18.45
C LYS A 258 -0.17 -15.88 19.63
N PHE A 259 0.71 -15.15 20.29
CA PHE A 259 1.45 -15.58 21.47
C PHE A 259 1.00 -14.71 22.65
N LEU A 260 0.50 -15.33 23.71
CA LEU A 260 0.02 -14.64 24.91
C LEU A 260 1.13 -14.51 25.95
N ASN A 261 0.95 -13.59 26.91
CA ASN A 261 1.89 -13.32 27.99
C ASN A 261 3.28 -12.89 27.48
N ALA A 262 3.30 -12.17 26.35
CA ALA A 262 4.54 -11.60 25.82
C ALA A 262 5.08 -10.52 26.78
N PRO A 263 6.41 -10.33 26.86
CA PRO A 263 7.06 -9.40 27.78
C PRO A 263 6.97 -7.94 27.34
N THR A 264 5.77 -7.51 26.94
CA THR A 264 5.49 -6.14 26.51
C THR A 264 5.22 -5.23 27.71
N LEU A 265 5.65 -3.98 27.62
CA LEU A 265 5.41 -2.94 28.62
C LEU A 265 4.21 -2.08 28.19
N LYS A 266 3.14 -2.06 29.00
CA LYS A 266 1.89 -1.33 28.69
C LYS A 266 2.06 0.19 28.67
N ASP A 267 2.89 0.71 29.57
CA ASP A 267 3.02 2.15 29.81
C ASP A 267 4.38 2.73 29.39
N LYS A 268 5.19 1.94 28.69
CA LYS A 268 6.54 2.32 28.25
C LYS A 268 6.74 1.95 26.78
N ASP A 269 7.75 2.55 26.17
CA ASP A 269 8.25 2.12 24.87
C ASP A 269 8.72 0.65 24.95
N ASN A 270 8.58 -0.06 23.85
CA ASN A 270 9.05 -1.44 23.73
C ASN A 270 10.18 -1.50 22.70
N VAL A 271 11.22 -2.27 22.99
CA VAL A 271 12.23 -2.61 21.98
C VAL A 271 11.81 -3.92 21.33
N ILE A 272 11.67 -3.90 20.02
CA ILE A 272 11.31 -5.08 19.22
C ILE A 272 12.53 -5.40 18.38
N SER A 273 13.03 -6.63 18.47
CA SER A 273 14.14 -7.11 17.66
C SER A 273 13.80 -8.41 16.93
N ILE A 274 14.45 -8.62 15.81
CA ILE A 274 14.54 -9.90 15.13
C ILE A 274 16.03 -10.25 14.99
N GLN A 275 16.40 -11.43 15.45
CA GLN A 275 17.76 -11.96 15.34
C GLN A 275 17.77 -13.07 14.31
N SER A 276 18.51 -12.86 13.22
CA SER A 276 18.71 -13.83 12.16
C SER A 276 20.06 -14.52 12.38
N THR A 277 20.05 -15.84 12.59
CA THR A 277 21.26 -16.66 12.76
C THR A 277 21.12 -17.93 11.92
N GLY A 278 21.96 -18.10 10.90
CA GLY A 278 21.79 -19.20 9.94
C GLY A 278 20.41 -19.18 9.28
N ASP A 279 19.65 -20.27 9.47
CA ASP A 279 18.29 -20.48 8.95
C ASP A 279 17.18 -20.08 9.93
N GLU A 280 17.53 -19.59 11.12
CA GLU A 280 16.57 -19.23 12.17
C GLU A 280 16.39 -17.72 12.29
N LEU A 281 15.17 -17.32 12.65
CA LEU A 281 14.82 -15.95 12.98
C LEU A 281 14.10 -15.91 14.33
N VAL A 282 14.73 -15.33 15.34
CA VAL A 282 14.17 -15.21 16.68
C VAL A 282 13.60 -13.81 16.87
N MET A 283 12.31 -13.73 17.16
CA MET A 283 11.66 -12.49 17.59
C MET A 283 11.89 -12.29 19.09
N GLN A 284 12.37 -11.11 19.47
CA GLN A 284 12.49 -10.72 20.87
C GLN A 284 11.71 -9.43 21.15
N VAL A 285 11.21 -9.33 22.37
CA VAL A 285 10.59 -8.12 22.90
C VAL A 285 11.25 -7.81 24.23
N ASN A 286 11.82 -6.61 24.37
CA ASN A 286 12.55 -6.19 25.58
C ASN A 286 13.59 -7.23 26.03
N ASP A 287 14.42 -7.67 25.09
CA ASP A 287 15.53 -8.62 25.26
C ASP A 287 15.12 -10.05 25.69
N GLN A 288 13.84 -10.40 25.51
CA GLN A 288 13.33 -11.75 25.78
C GLN A 288 12.78 -12.39 24.50
N ASP A 289 13.20 -13.63 24.25
CA ASP A 289 12.74 -14.43 23.13
C ASP A 289 11.25 -14.75 23.28
N VAL A 290 10.49 -14.55 22.20
CA VAL A 290 9.04 -14.81 22.18
C VAL A 290 8.70 -15.94 21.22
N ALA A 291 9.33 -15.95 20.05
CA ALA A 291 9.05 -16.93 19.00
C ALA A 291 10.24 -17.11 18.08
N THR A 292 10.38 -18.33 17.55
CA THR A 292 11.37 -18.68 16.53
C THR A 292 10.63 -18.99 15.25
N ASP A 293 10.94 -18.26 14.19
CA ASP A 293 10.50 -18.47 12.83
C ASP A 293 11.69 -18.95 11.98
N ARG A 294 11.43 -19.41 10.76
CA ARG A 294 12.47 -19.68 9.78
C ARG A 294 12.85 -18.42 9.03
N ARG A 295 14.13 -18.31 8.70
CA ARG A 295 14.61 -17.38 7.68
C ARG A 295 14.10 -17.81 6.31
N THR A 296 13.79 -16.84 5.46
CA THR A 296 13.46 -17.10 4.05
C THR A 296 14.41 -16.37 3.13
N ALA A 297 14.92 -17.08 2.13
CA ALA A 297 15.74 -16.50 1.06
C ALA A 297 14.89 -15.79 -0.02
N THR A 298 13.57 -15.99 -0.02
CA THR A 298 12.68 -15.49 -1.10
C THR A 298 12.10 -14.11 -0.87
N MET A 299 12.28 -13.56 0.34
CA MET A 299 11.92 -12.20 0.71
C MET A 299 12.90 -11.68 1.79
N PRO A 300 14.22 -11.63 1.52
CA PRO A 300 15.24 -11.39 2.54
C PRO A 300 15.36 -9.90 2.90
N PHE A 301 14.25 -9.16 2.96
CA PHE A 301 14.24 -7.72 3.22
C PHE A 301 13.75 -7.44 4.64
N ALA A 302 14.49 -6.60 5.37
CA ALA A 302 14.08 -6.09 6.67
C ALA A 302 13.34 -4.75 6.52
N GLY A 303 12.55 -4.39 7.51
CA GLY A 303 11.90 -3.09 7.56
C GLY A 303 11.06 -2.87 8.80
N ILE A 304 10.41 -1.72 8.85
CA ILE A 304 9.45 -1.37 9.89
C ILE A 304 8.07 -1.34 9.25
N VAL A 305 7.17 -2.18 9.75
CA VAL A 305 5.78 -2.18 9.33
C VAL A 305 4.94 -1.35 10.30
N PHE A 306 4.09 -0.54 9.71
CA PHE A 306 3.08 0.23 10.40
C PHE A 306 1.70 -0.21 9.93
N GLU A 307 0.78 -0.32 10.88
CA GLU A 307 -0.56 -0.83 10.61
C GLU A 307 -1.54 0.29 10.30
N HIS A 308 -2.28 0.07 9.22
CA HIS A 308 -3.50 0.79 8.89
C HIS A 308 -3.26 2.29 8.68
N HIS A 309 -4.22 3.07 9.18
CA HIS A 309 -4.36 4.51 9.02
C HIS A 309 -3.94 5.25 10.29
N VAL A 310 -3.18 4.61 11.20
CA VAL A 310 -2.81 5.22 12.48
C VAL A 310 -1.48 5.94 12.36
N ILE A 311 -1.34 7.06 13.06
CA ILE A 311 -0.05 7.74 13.19
C ILE A 311 0.81 6.94 14.15
N ALA A 312 1.94 6.44 13.67
CA ALA A 312 2.84 5.57 14.42
C ALA A 312 4.28 6.07 14.29
N SER A 313 5.13 5.70 15.25
CA SER A 313 6.51 6.18 15.29
C SER A 313 7.47 5.06 15.69
N ALA A 314 8.68 5.12 15.16
CA ALA A 314 9.79 4.24 15.51
C ALA A 314 11.06 5.07 15.73
N ALA A 315 11.78 4.79 16.81
CA ALA A 315 13.06 5.40 17.11
C ALA A 315 14.16 4.33 17.22
N ASP A 316 15.42 4.76 17.30
CA ASP A 316 16.57 3.85 17.53
C ASP A 316 16.60 2.65 16.57
N ILE A 317 16.34 2.90 15.28
CA ILE A 317 16.35 1.87 14.25
C ILE A 317 17.80 1.42 14.05
N ARG A 318 18.07 0.11 14.21
CA ARG A 318 19.42 -0.45 14.15
C ARG A 318 19.45 -1.74 13.36
N LEU A 319 20.54 -1.94 12.63
CA LEU A 319 20.96 -3.24 12.11
C LEU A 319 22.37 -3.50 12.62
N GLN A 320 22.55 -4.61 13.33
CA GLN A 320 23.80 -4.99 14.00
C GLN A 320 24.22 -6.40 13.58
N GLY A 321 25.46 -6.78 13.89
CA GLY A 321 26.05 -8.07 13.52
C GLY A 321 26.89 -7.97 12.25
N ASN A 322 26.80 -9.00 11.40
CA ASN A 322 27.56 -9.10 10.15
C ASN A 322 26.61 -9.25 8.94
N PRO A 323 25.67 -8.31 8.73
CA PRO A 323 24.78 -8.36 7.58
C PRO A 323 25.58 -8.27 6.28
N LYS A 324 25.15 -9.04 5.27
CA LYS A 324 25.67 -8.98 3.91
C LYS A 324 24.55 -8.62 2.95
N ILE A 325 24.88 -8.02 1.81
CA ILE A 325 23.91 -7.75 0.76
C ILE A 325 24.00 -8.87 -0.27
N ALA A 326 22.89 -9.57 -0.49
CA ALA A 326 22.82 -10.63 -1.50
C ALA A 326 22.95 -10.00 -2.89
N ALA A 327 23.70 -10.63 -3.80
CA ALA A 327 23.78 -10.16 -5.19
C ALA A 327 22.51 -10.48 -6.02
N LYS A 328 21.69 -11.41 -5.53
CA LYS A 328 20.53 -11.96 -6.21
C LYS A 328 19.53 -12.49 -5.18
N VAL A 329 18.24 -12.37 -5.47
CA VAL A 329 17.17 -13.01 -4.69
C VAL A 329 16.46 -14.03 -5.57
N ASP A 330 16.38 -15.28 -5.13
CA ASP A 330 15.52 -16.29 -5.75
C ASP A 330 14.10 -16.11 -5.21
N LEU A 331 13.12 -15.89 -6.09
CA LEU A 331 11.79 -15.43 -5.69
C LEU A 331 10.80 -16.58 -5.47
N ILE A 332 11.10 -17.77 -5.97
CA ILE A 332 10.25 -18.96 -5.79
C ILE A 332 10.76 -19.74 -4.58
N GLY A 333 9.85 -20.04 -3.68
CA GLY A 333 10.13 -20.90 -2.54
C GLY A 333 8.82 -21.39 -1.94
N GLU A 334 8.98 -22.33 -1.02
CA GLU A 334 7.94 -23.31 -0.76
C GLU A 334 6.56 -22.72 -0.37
N ASP A 335 6.52 -21.68 0.45
CA ASP A 335 5.29 -21.03 0.90
C ASP A 335 5.05 -19.66 0.26
N LEU A 336 5.87 -19.26 -0.72
CA LEU A 336 5.72 -18.01 -1.46
C LEU A 336 5.57 -16.75 -0.55
N ARG A 337 6.30 -16.64 0.59
CA ARG A 337 6.10 -15.54 1.58
C ARG A 337 6.11 -14.12 1.00
N GLY A 338 6.93 -13.88 -0.02
CA GLY A 338 7.03 -12.57 -0.68
C GLY A 338 5.89 -12.26 -1.66
N TRP A 339 4.98 -13.21 -1.90
CA TRP A 339 3.93 -13.11 -2.92
C TRP A 339 2.53 -12.98 -2.31
N HIS A 340 1.67 -12.24 -3.00
CA HIS A 340 0.25 -12.12 -2.69
C HIS A 340 -0.61 -11.98 -3.96
N SER A 341 -1.93 -12.13 -3.84
CA SER A 341 -2.88 -11.98 -4.95
C SER A 341 -3.83 -10.80 -4.70
N PRO A 342 -3.52 -9.58 -5.17
CA PRO A 342 -4.30 -8.38 -4.83
C PRO A 342 -5.69 -8.34 -5.46
N ILE A 343 -5.85 -8.92 -6.65
CA ILE A 343 -7.08 -8.85 -7.44
C ILE A 343 -7.80 -10.18 -7.27
N ILE A 344 -8.78 -10.17 -6.35
CA ILE A 344 -9.88 -11.13 -6.20
C ILE A 344 -9.46 -12.63 -6.27
N TRP A 345 -9.33 -13.27 -5.10
CA TRP A 345 -9.42 -14.72 -4.86
C TRP A 345 -8.45 -15.67 -5.58
N GLY A 346 -7.25 -15.20 -5.95
CA GLY A 346 -6.11 -16.09 -6.08
C GLY A 346 -5.69 -16.57 -4.70
N SER A 347 -6.25 -17.67 -4.21
CA SER A 347 -5.81 -18.24 -2.94
C SER A 347 -4.35 -18.66 -3.09
N LEU A 348 -3.51 -18.06 -2.27
CA LEU A 348 -2.25 -18.67 -1.89
C LEU A 348 -2.52 -19.54 -0.66
N MET A 349 -1.68 -20.54 -0.46
CA MET A 349 -1.69 -21.30 0.78
C MET A 349 -1.39 -20.39 1.97
N SER A 350 -1.58 -20.86 3.19
CA SER A 350 -1.06 -20.15 4.37
C SER A 350 0.46 -20.09 4.32
N VAL A 351 1.06 -19.10 5.00
CA VAL A 351 2.51 -19.09 5.25
C VAL A 351 2.82 -19.99 6.44
N ASP A 352 3.96 -20.65 6.45
CA ASP A 352 4.37 -21.50 7.58
C ASP A 352 4.84 -20.63 8.75
N LEU A 353 3.91 -20.14 9.58
CA LEU A 353 4.22 -19.30 10.73
C LEU A 353 4.35 -20.14 12.01
N PRO A 354 5.24 -19.80 12.95
CA PRO A 354 5.31 -20.49 14.24
C PRO A 354 3.98 -20.32 14.99
N THR A 355 3.50 -21.39 15.62
CA THR A 355 2.20 -21.45 16.31
C THR A 355 2.33 -21.61 17.83
N GLN A 356 3.52 -21.98 18.31
CA GLN A 356 3.85 -22.10 19.73
C GLN A 356 5.30 -21.71 19.99
N PRO A 357 5.65 -21.22 21.21
CA PRO A 357 7.03 -20.91 21.56
C PRO A 357 7.94 -22.12 21.39
N GLY A 358 9.13 -21.93 20.80
CA GLY A 358 10.11 -23.02 20.61
C GLY A 358 9.70 -24.12 19.63
N GLN A 359 8.73 -23.87 18.75
CA GLN A 359 8.32 -24.84 17.73
C GLN A 359 9.46 -25.16 16.75
N ASP A 360 9.78 -26.45 16.61
CA ASP A 360 10.77 -26.93 15.63
C ASP A 360 10.17 -26.99 14.20
N ARG A 361 11.03 -26.77 13.20
CA ARG A 361 10.77 -26.86 11.75
C ARG A 361 10.00 -28.11 11.32
N VAL A 362 10.26 -29.29 11.90
CA VAL A 362 9.56 -30.54 11.57
C VAL A 362 8.06 -30.44 11.88
N GLN A 363 7.71 -29.80 13.00
CA GLN A 363 6.30 -29.60 13.37
C GLN A 363 5.59 -28.62 12.43
N LEU A 364 6.28 -27.55 12.01
CA LEU A 364 5.78 -26.61 11.00
C LEU A 364 5.49 -27.31 9.67
N MET A 365 6.43 -28.13 9.19
CA MET A 365 6.28 -28.89 7.95
C MET A 365 5.15 -29.93 8.02
N ASN A 366 4.93 -30.56 9.18
CA ASN A 366 3.82 -31.48 9.37
C ASN A 366 2.45 -30.78 9.29
N ASN A 367 2.32 -29.60 9.90
CA ASN A 367 1.10 -28.79 9.78
C ASN A 367 0.83 -28.42 8.33
N ARG A 368 1.87 -28.03 7.58
CA ARG A 368 1.76 -27.74 6.15
C ARG A 368 1.28 -28.94 5.34
N ARG A 369 1.80 -30.13 5.63
CA ARG A 369 1.43 -31.36 4.90
C ARG A 369 -0.08 -31.63 5.00
N GLN A 370 -0.70 -31.38 6.15
CA GLN A 370 -2.15 -31.50 6.32
C GLN A 370 -2.93 -30.50 5.44
N TYR A 371 -2.41 -29.29 5.20
CA TYR A 371 -3.04 -28.32 4.30
C TYR A 371 -2.88 -28.69 2.81
N LEU A 372 -1.78 -29.35 2.43
CA LEU A 372 -1.54 -29.82 1.06
C LEU A 372 -2.53 -30.90 0.60
N GLU A 373 -3.32 -31.47 1.50
CA GLU A 373 -4.38 -32.44 1.17
C GLU A 373 -5.61 -31.77 0.50
N SER A 374 -5.66 -30.43 0.42
CA SER A 374 -6.71 -29.66 -0.29
C SER A 374 -6.16 -28.67 -1.34
N PRO A 375 -5.37 -29.12 -2.34
CA PRO A 375 -4.64 -28.24 -3.26
C PRO A 375 -5.55 -27.52 -4.29
N HIS A 376 -6.78 -28.00 -4.44
CA HIS A 376 -7.73 -27.48 -5.43
C HIS A 376 -8.21 -26.04 -5.14
N LEU A 377 -7.92 -25.50 -3.96
CA LEU A 377 -8.24 -24.12 -3.60
C LEU A 377 -7.16 -23.13 -4.02
N ALA A 378 -5.88 -23.53 -4.10
CA ALA A 378 -4.83 -22.60 -4.48
C ALA A 378 -4.84 -22.34 -6.00
N VAL A 379 -4.71 -21.07 -6.38
CA VAL A 379 -4.59 -20.67 -7.79
C VAL A 379 -3.13 -20.63 -8.21
N TRP A 380 -2.24 -20.38 -7.25
CA TRP A 380 -0.79 -20.37 -7.39
C TRP A 380 -0.18 -21.26 -6.30
N SER A 381 0.78 -22.09 -6.68
CA SER A 381 1.48 -23.00 -5.76
C SER A 381 2.90 -23.24 -6.24
N GLU A 382 3.80 -23.49 -5.29
CA GLU A 382 5.15 -23.95 -5.58
C GLU A 382 5.20 -25.49 -5.48
N SER A 383 5.95 -26.13 -6.39
CA SER A 383 6.34 -27.54 -6.33
C SER A 383 7.69 -27.71 -7.01
N ASP A 384 8.64 -28.38 -6.36
CA ASP A 384 9.94 -28.73 -6.93
C ASP A 384 10.75 -27.55 -7.52
N GLY A 385 10.65 -26.37 -6.91
CA GLY A 385 11.29 -25.14 -7.37
C GLY A 385 10.56 -24.45 -8.54
N GLU A 386 9.40 -24.95 -8.92
CA GLU A 386 8.54 -24.42 -9.98
C GLU A 386 7.29 -23.76 -9.40
N LEU A 387 6.98 -22.58 -9.90
CA LEU A 387 5.73 -21.90 -9.61
C LEU A 387 4.69 -22.31 -10.65
N HIS A 388 3.64 -22.98 -10.19
CA HIS A 388 2.49 -23.35 -10.99
C HIS A 388 1.35 -22.35 -10.75
N GLY A 389 0.67 -21.98 -11.83
CA GLY A 389 -0.52 -21.15 -11.77
C GLY A 389 -1.56 -21.55 -12.80
N ARG A 390 -2.78 -21.05 -12.62
CA ARG A 390 -3.89 -21.27 -13.56
C ARG A 390 -4.83 -20.07 -13.59
N GLY A 391 -5.42 -19.77 -14.74
CA GLY A 391 -6.59 -18.89 -14.81
C GLY A 391 -7.81 -19.61 -14.26
N GLY A 392 -8.51 -19.00 -13.31
CA GLY A 392 -9.66 -19.63 -12.66
C GLY A 392 -10.94 -19.47 -13.47
N ASN A 393 -11.81 -20.48 -13.50
CA ASN A 393 -13.15 -20.40 -14.12
C ASN A 393 -14.14 -19.48 -13.36
N ASN A 394 -13.67 -18.75 -12.34
CA ASN A 394 -14.53 -17.91 -11.53
C ASN A 394 -14.79 -16.58 -12.26
N SER A 395 -16.04 -16.37 -12.68
CA SER A 395 -16.48 -15.15 -13.40
C SER A 395 -16.32 -13.85 -12.60
N ARG A 396 -15.98 -13.94 -11.30
CA ARG A 396 -15.76 -12.78 -10.43
C ARG A 396 -14.36 -12.18 -10.53
N THR A 397 -13.38 -12.85 -11.12
CA THR A 397 -12.07 -12.23 -11.43
C THR A 397 -12.17 -11.48 -12.74
N ALA A 398 -11.28 -10.51 -12.99
CA ALA A 398 -11.26 -9.67 -14.19
C ALA A 398 -11.13 -10.48 -15.49
N GLY A 399 -12.22 -11.10 -15.94
CA GLY A 399 -12.26 -12.04 -17.06
C GLY A 399 -11.61 -13.40 -16.77
N GLY A 400 -11.64 -13.93 -15.53
CA GLY A 400 -11.10 -15.26 -15.22
C GLY A 400 -9.58 -15.32 -15.06
N GLN A 401 -8.89 -14.18 -15.14
CA GLN A 401 -7.45 -14.06 -14.98
C GLN A 401 -7.03 -14.25 -13.51
N SER A 402 -5.89 -14.91 -13.29
CA SER A 402 -5.21 -14.92 -11.99
C SER A 402 -4.02 -13.98 -12.00
N HIS A 403 -3.73 -13.34 -10.86
CA HIS A 403 -2.67 -12.35 -10.71
C HIS A 403 -1.92 -12.59 -9.40
N LEU A 404 -0.62 -12.84 -9.50
CA LEU A 404 0.30 -12.98 -8.38
C LEU A 404 1.27 -11.80 -8.40
N GLN A 405 1.49 -11.16 -7.27
CA GLN A 405 2.30 -9.95 -7.14
C GLN A 405 3.30 -10.10 -6.01
N TYR A 406 4.56 -9.72 -6.25
CA TYR A 406 5.60 -9.66 -5.25
C TYR A 406 5.42 -8.39 -4.40
N MET A 407 5.57 -8.52 -3.09
CA MET A 407 5.25 -7.44 -2.15
C MET A 407 6.13 -6.21 -2.33
N ARG A 408 7.42 -6.41 -2.67
CA ARG A 408 8.38 -5.32 -2.84
C ARG A 408 8.27 -4.73 -4.24
N PRO A 409 8.19 -3.39 -4.39
CA PRO A 409 8.26 -2.76 -5.71
C PRO A 409 9.61 -3.00 -6.37
N LEU A 410 9.64 -3.01 -7.70
CA LEU A 410 10.87 -2.96 -8.48
C LEU A 410 11.41 -1.52 -8.45
N LEU A 411 12.66 -1.35 -8.03
CA LEU A 411 13.32 -0.04 -7.96
C LEU A 411 14.08 0.27 -9.24
N ASP A 412 14.53 1.52 -9.38
CA ASP A 412 15.31 1.94 -10.53
C ASP A 412 16.58 1.09 -10.73
N GLY A 413 16.83 0.69 -11.97
CA GLY A 413 17.91 -0.21 -12.37
C GLY A 413 17.71 -1.68 -12.00
N GLU A 414 16.68 -2.02 -11.21
CA GLU A 414 16.43 -3.41 -10.83
C GLU A 414 15.79 -4.21 -11.96
N THR A 415 16.09 -5.50 -11.93
CA THR A 415 15.68 -6.44 -12.95
C THR A 415 15.01 -7.66 -12.32
N PHE A 416 13.78 -7.92 -12.78
CA PHE A 416 13.05 -9.15 -12.55
C PHE A 416 13.19 -10.07 -13.75
N THR A 417 13.74 -11.27 -13.54
CA THR A 417 13.99 -12.27 -14.60
C THR A 417 13.31 -13.57 -14.23
N TYR A 418 12.71 -14.27 -15.20
CA TYR A 418 12.17 -15.61 -14.99
C TYR A 418 12.13 -16.41 -16.28
N LYS A 419 11.93 -17.72 -16.15
CA LYS A 419 11.70 -18.62 -17.27
C LYS A 419 10.33 -19.25 -17.21
N PHE A 420 9.76 -19.57 -18.37
CA PHE A 420 8.46 -20.24 -18.43
C PHE A 420 8.31 -21.17 -19.64
N ASP A 421 7.45 -22.16 -19.51
CA ASP A 421 7.06 -23.03 -20.62
C ASP A 421 5.94 -22.40 -21.43
N TYR A 422 6.11 -22.35 -22.75
CA TYR A 422 5.11 -21.81 -23.67
C TYR A 422 4.49 -22.91 -24.51
N SER A 423 3.16 -22.97 -24.51
CA SER A 423 2.40 -23.66 -25.54
C SER A 423 1.17 -22.85 -25.89
N LYS A 424 1.03 -22.51 -27.16
CA LYS A 424 -0.05 -21.67 -27.68
C LYS A 424 -1.42 -22.11 -27.22
N GLY A 425 -2.10 -21.23 -26.50
CA GLY A 425 -3.41 -21.48 -25.90
C GLY A 425 -3.43 -22.55 -24.80
N ARG A 426 -2.30 -23.19 -24.55
CA ARG A 426 -1.98 -24.19 -23.52
C ARG A 426 -1.53 -23.55 -22.22
N GLN A 427 -0.28 -23.14 -22.31
CA GLN A 427 0.60 -22.70 -21.25
C GLN A 427 1.12 -21.32 -21.58
N GLU A 428 0.69 -20.33 -20.81
CA GLU A 428 0.99 -18.92 -21.03
C GLU A 428 1.11 -18.24 -19.68
N VAL A 429 2.16 -17.44 -19.50
CA VAL A 429 2.31 -16.53 -18.38
C VAL A 429 2.74 -15.18 -18.91
N HIS A 430 2.17 -14.14 -18.31
CA HIS A 430 2.44 -12.77 -18.69
C HIS A 430 3.06 -12.06 -17.49
N PRO A 431 4.14 -11.28 -17.66
CA PRO A 431 4.64 -10.45 -16.58
C PRO A 431 3.61 -9.38 -16.25
N ALA A 432 3.53 -9.04 -14.97
CA ALA A 432 2.69 -7.97 -14.46
C ALA A 432 3.52 -6.96 -13.68
N ILE A 433 3.13 -5.70 -13.69
CA ILE A 433 3.63 -4.65 -12.79
C ILE A 433 2.48 -3.75 -12.35
N GLY A 434 2.29 -3.66 -11.04
CA GLY A 434 1.11 -3.04 -10.44
C GLY A 434 -0.17 -3.72 -10.91
N ARG A 435 -0.97 -2.98 -11.69
CA ARG A 435 -2.20 -3.49 -12.33
C ARG A 435 -2.07 -3.63 -13.84
N ILE A 436 -0.87 -3.50 -14.39
CA ILE A 436 -0.61 -3.65 -15.82
C ILE A 436 -0.10 -5.06 -16.06
N VAL A 437 -0.82 -5.84 -16.86
CA VAL A 437 -0.33 -7.11 -17.40
C VAL A 437 0.19 -6.88 -18.80
N ILE A 438 1.39 -7.37 -19.07
CA ILE A 438 2.06 -7.22 -20.35
C ILE A 438 1.84 -8.53 -21.11
N LEU A 439 0.79 -8.57 -21.92
CA LEU A 439 0.39 -9.75 -22.68
C LEU A 439 1.41 -10.02 -23.78
N MET A 440 2.10 -11.16 -23.71
CA MET A 440 3.05 -11.63 -24.71
C MET A 440 2.39 -12.68 -25.58
N ARG A 441 2.00 -12.32 -26.81
CA ARG A 441 1.30 -13.20 -27.76
C ARG A 441 1.94 -13.13 -29.14
N GLU A 442 1.60 -14.06 -30.02
CA GLU A 442 2.09 -14.09 -31.41
C GLU A 442 1.71 -12.84 -32.22
N ASP A 443 0.56 -12.22 -31.91
CA ASP A 443 0.09 -11.00 -32.56
C ASP A 443 0.81 -9.73 -32.06
N GLY A 444 1.68 -9.86 -31.05
CA GLY A 444 2.47 -8.79 -30.49
C GLY A 444 2.27 -8.63 -28.98
N VAL A 445 2.96 -7.64 -28.42
CA VAL A 445 2.77 -7.24 -27.02
C VAL A 445 1.62 -6.25 -26.87
N LYS A 446 0.75 -6.50 -25.88
CA LYS A 446 -0.32 -5.59 -25.45
C LYS A 446 -0.26 -5.35 -23.95
N LEU A 447 -0.68 -4.17 -23.51
CA LEU A 447 -0.85 -3.85 -22.09
C LEU A 447 -2.32 -3.99 -21.72
N ARG A 448 -2.61 -4.74 -20.66
CA ARG A 448 -3.95 -4.88 -20.11
C ARG A 448 -4.00 -4.30 -18.71
N TRP A 449 -4.94 -3.40 -18.47
CA TRP A 449 -5.21 -2.91 -17.13
C TRP A 449 -6.15 -3.85 -16.37
N LEU A 450 -5.76 -4.25 -15.17
CA LEU A 450 -6.58 -5.07 -14.30
C LEU A 450 -7.52 -4.18 -13.45
N PRO A 451 -8.84 -4.28 -13.64
CA PRO A 451 -9.79 -3.52 -12.84
C PRO A 451 -9.77 -3.99 -11.39
N MET A 452 -10.04 -3.08 -10.47
CA MET A 452 -10.23 -3.39 -9.06
C MET A 452 -11.48 -2.70 -8.50
N GLU A 453 -12.21 -3.42 -7.65
CA GLU A 453 -13.57 -3.09 -7.18
C GLU A 453 -13.71 -1.68 -6.59
N PHE A 454 -12.70 -1.16 -5.89
CA PHE A 454 -12.73 0.19 -5.29
C PHE A 454 -11.76 1.18 -5.94
N SER A 455 -11.39 0.94 -7.19
CA SER A 455 -10.58 1.89 -7.95
C SER A 455 -11.47 2.75 -8.83
N LEU A 456 -11.54 4.06 -8.54
CA LEU A 456 -12.24 5.03 -9.39
C LEU A 456 -11.69 5.05 -10.83
N GLU A 457 -10.39 4.82 -10.99
CA GLU A 457 -9.72 4.66 -12.28
C GLU A 457 -10.25 3.45 -13.08
N SER A 458 -10.74 2.41 -12.39
CA SER A 458 -11.27 1.19 -13.01
C SER A 458 -12.75 1.27 -13.32
N ALA A 459 -13.48 2.23 -12.77
CA ALA A 459 -14.95 2.27 -12.85
C ALA A 459 -15.49 2.43 -14.29
N ASN A 460 -14.67 2.93 -15.22
CA ASN A 460 -15.07 3.17 -16.63
C ASN A 460 -14.27 2.34 -17.63
N LEU A 461 -13.45 1.40 -17.17
CA LEU A 461 -12.67 0.54 -18.06
C LEU A 461 -13.49 -0.71 -18.39
N PRO A 462 -13.65 -1.07 -19.68
CA PRO A 462 -14.18 -2.36 -20.05
C PRO A 462 -13.40 -3.49 -19.38
N SER A 463 -14.08 -4.60 -19.07
CA SER A 463 -13.37 -5.83 -18.73
C SER A 463 -12.41 -6.18 -19.88
N LEU A 464 -11.15 -6.47 -19.54
CA LEU A 464 -10.10 -6.81 -20.51
C LEU A 464 -9.71 -5.65 -21.46
N HIS A 465 -9.72 -4.40 -20.98
CA HIS A 465 -9.19 -3.27 -21.74
C HIS A 465 -7.69 -3.48 -22.08
N GLU A 466 -7.40 -3.64 -23.37
CA GLU A 466 -6.06 -3.82 -23.93
C GLU A 466 -5.66 -2.61 -24.77
N VAL A 467 -4.42 -2.15 -24.63
CA VAL A 467 -3.82 -1.08 -25.44
C VAL A 467 -2.42 -1.48 -25.91
N SER A 468 -1.95 -0.90 -27.02
CA SER A 468 -0.55 -1.05 -27.42
C SER A 468 0.38 -0.30 -26.45
N PRO A 469 1.57 -0.84 -26.14
CA PRO A 469 2.62 -0.06 -25.48
C PRO A 469 2.94 1.21 -26.27
N GLU A 470 3.34 2.27 -25.56
CA GLU A 470 3.72 3.55 -26.16
C GLU A 470 4.88 3.40 -27.13
N LYS A 471 5.83 2.51 -26.81
CA LYS A 471 7.02 2.26 -27.62
C LYS A 471 7.26 0.77 -27.83
N LEU A 472 6.95 0.31 -29.04
CA LEU A 472 7.38 -1.01 -29.52
C LEU A 472 8.83 -0.95 -30.01
N MET A 473 9.58 -2.01 -29.77
CA MET A 473 10.93 -2.21 -30.29
C MET A 473 10.86 -3.25 -31.42
N GLY A 474 11.42 -2.92 -32.58
CA GLY A 474 11.29 -3.78 -33.77
C GLY A 474 9.83 -3.90 -34.22
N ASP A 475 9.36 -5.13 -34.48
CA ASP A 475 7.96 -5.41 -34.85
C ASP A 475 7.05 -5.62 -33.62
N GLY A 476 7.57 -5.50 -32.40
CA GLY A 476 6.82 -5.67 -31.15
C GLY A 476 6.37 -7.11 -30.89
N LYS A 477 6.85 -8.10 -31.66
CA LYS A 477 6.48 -9.50 -31.49
C LYS A 477 7.47 -10.24 -30.60
N PRO A 478 6.99 -10.89 -29.51
CA PRO A 478 7.87 -11.69 -28.67
C PRO A 478 8.36 -12.91 -29.46
N ASN A 479 9.66 -13.20 -29.40
CA ASN A 479 10.27 -14.35 -30.05
C ASN A 479 10.05 -15.63 -29.22
N LEU A 480 8.79 -16.04 -29.06
CA LEU A 480 8.41 -17.19 -28.23
C LEU A 480 8.77 -18.52 -28.89
N ILE A 481 9.26 -19.46 -28.08
CA ILE A 481 9.63 -20.82 -28.48
C ILE A 481 8.47 -21.75 -28.09
N GLU A 482 7.67 -22.19 -29.08
CA GLU A 482 6.58 -23.17 -28.87
C GLU A 482 7.13 -24.50 -28.37
N GLY A 483 6.54 -25.03 -27.29
CA GLY A 483 6.97 -26.27 -26.66
C GLY A 483 8.34 -26.18 -25.96
N GLY A 484 8.86 -24.96 -25.79
CA GLY A 484 10.16 -24.71 -25.18
C GLY A 484 10.12 -23.70 -24.04
N GLU A 485 11.28 -23.57 -23.41
CA GLU A 485 11.53 -22.61 -22.33
C GLU A 485 11.78 -21.22 -22.92
N ASN A 486 11.16 -20.21 -22.32
CA ASN A 486 11.30 -18.81 -22.71
C ASN A 486 11.82 -18.00 -21.52
N LEU A 487 12.83 -17.17 -21.75
CA LEU A 487 13.41 -16.26 -20.77
C LEU A 487 12.78 -14.87 -20.91
N VAL A 488 12.26 -14.34 -19.80
CA VAL A 488 11.69 -12.99 -19.73
C VAL A 488 12.50 -12.16 -18.76
N LYS A 489 12.77 -10.91 -19.14
CA LYS A 489 13.44 -9.92 -18.30
C LYS A 489 12.65 -8.62 -18.33
N LEU A 490 12.36 -8.10 -17.14
CA LEU A 490 11.71 -6.81 -16.93
C LEU A 490 12.65 -5.92 -16.11
N THR A 491 13.09 -4.80 -16.67
CA THR A 491 14.01 -3.86 -16.02
C THR A 491 13.35 -2.50 -15.88
N VAL A 492 13.48 -1.87 -14.72
CA VAL A 492 13.02 -0.48 -14.50
C VAL A 492 14.14 0.48 -14.88
N GLU A 493 13.80 1.49 -15.67
CA GLU A 493 14.70 2.56 -16.11
C GLU A 493 14.00 3.91 -15.89
N GLY A 494 14.22 4.52 -14.72
CA GLY A 494 13.53 5.73 -14.29
C GLY A 494 12.03 5.51 -14.08
N ASP A 495 11.23 6.12 -14.96
CA ASP A 495 9.77 6.02 -14.96
C ASP A 495 9.24 5.03 -15.99
N ASP A 496 10.13 4.36 -16.73
CA ASP A 496 9.78 3.36 -17.73
C ASP A 496 10.16 1.95 -17.26
N ALA A 497 9.54 0.95 -17.88
CA ALA A 497 10.04 -0.42 -17.85
C ALA A 497 10.36 -0.94 -19.25
N LEU A 498 11.47 -1.67 -19.34
CA LEU A 498 11.92 -2.38 -20.53
C LEU A 498 11.59 -3.87 -20.40
N LEU A 499 10.86 -4.41 -21.38
CA LEU A 499 10.62 -5.85 -21.50
C LEU A 499 11.54 -6.46 -22.55
N GLU A 500 12.25 -7.53 -22.18
CA GLU A 500 13.02 -8.37 -23.08
C GLU A 500 12.51 -9.82 -23.03
N VAL A 501 12.45 -10.48 -24.18
CA VAL A 501 12.10 -11.90 -24.30
C VAL A 501 13.17 -12.60 -25.12
N ASN A 502 13.74 -13.68 -24.57
CA ASN A 502 14.82 -14.47 -25.18
C ASN A 502 15.99 -13.58 -25.67
N GLY A 503 16.39 -12.60 -24.85
CA GLY A 503 17.50 -11.69 -25.11
C GLY A 503 17.21 -10.58 -26.14
N LYS A 504 15.96 -10.40 -26.55
CA LYS A 504 15.54 -9.34 -27.47
C LYS A 504 14.61 -8.36 -26.77
N PRO A 505 14.93 -7.04 -26.76
CA PRO A 505 13.99 -6.01 -26.33
C PRO A 505 12.74 -5.99 -27.20
N ILE A 506 11.56 -5.99 -26.57
CA ILE A 506 10.25 -6.06 -27.27
C ILE A 506 9.48 -4.75 -27.16
N CYS A 507 9.43 -4.16 -25.97
CA CYS A 507 8.74 -2.88 -25.77
C CYS A 507 9.28 -2.13 -24.55
N ARG A 508 9.00 -0.83 -24.55
CA ARG A 508 9.12 0.05 -23.39
C ARG A 508 7.76 0.71 -23.12
N PHE A 509 7.42 0.86 -21.85
CA PHE A 509 6.17 1.49 -21.43
C PHE A 509 6.35 2.24 -20.12
N ALA A 510 5.60 3.33 -19.96
CA ALA A 510 5.55 4.10 -18.72
C ALA A 510 4.99 3.26 -17.56
N LEU A 511 5.62 3.41 -16.39
CA LEU A 511 5.18 2.77 -15.15
C LEU A 511 4.07 3.56 -14.46
N ALA A 512 3.11 2.83 -13.90
CA ALA A 512 2.20 3.37 -12.93
C ALA A 512 2.89 3.54 -11.55
N THR A 513 2.20 4.21 -10.62
CA THR A 513 2.66 4.38 -9.23
C THR A 513 3.01 3.05 -8.56
N ASP A 514 2.19 2.02 -8.77
CA ASP A 514 2.45 0.69 -8.21
C ASP A 514 3.46 -0.08 -9.07
N ARG A 515 4.71 -0.15 -8.60
CA ARG A 515 5.83 -0.83 -9.28
C ARG A 515 6.05 -2.28 -8.82
N ARG A 516 5.10 -2.86 -8.08
CA ARG A 516 5.19 -4.26 -7.61
C ARG A 516 4.94 -5.22 -8.76
N PHE A 517 5.94 -6.03 -9.08
CA PHE A 517 5.93 -6.92 -10.23
C PHE A 517 5.35 -8.30 -9.91
N GLY A 518 5.05 -9.09 -10.94
CA GLY A 518 4.66 -10.48 -10.77
C GLY A 518 4.17 -11.15 -12.04
N PHE A 519 3.16 -12.01 -11.89
CA PHE A 519 2.70 -12.91 -12.93
C PHE A 519 1.19 -12.85 -13.10
N ALA A 520 0.74 -13.05 -14.33
CA ALA A 520 -0.67 -13.28 -14.59
C ALA A 520 -0.88 -14.46 -15.55
N ALA A 521 -1.88 -15.29 -15.26
CA ALA A 521 -2.31 -16.38 -16.12
C ALA A 521 -3.74 -16.13 -16.61
N GLU A 522 -3.95 -16.22 -17.92
CA GLU A 522 -5.26 -15.97 -18.53
C GLU A 522 -6.24 -17.11 -18.24
N LEU A 523 -7.54 -16.81 -18.31
CA LEU A 523 -8.61 -17.78 -18.14
C LEU A 523 -8.39 -19.01 -19.04
N GLY A 524 -8.46 -20.20 -18.44
CA GLY A 524 -8.30 -21.46 -19.17
C GLY A 524 -6.86 -21.77 -19.58
N ARG A 525 -5.87 -20.96 -19.16
CA ARG A 525 -4.44 -21.24 -19.33
C ARG A 525 -3.83 -21.70 -18.01
N SER A 526 -2.89 -22.64 -18.11
CA SER A 526 -1.96 -22.95 -17.01
C SER A 526 -0.65 -22.19 -17.22
N CYS A 527 0.15 -22.06 -16.17
CA CYS A 527 1.52 -21.58 -16.30
C CYS A 527 2.46 -22.38 -15.41
N VAL A 528 3.71 -22.49 -15.88
CA VAL A 528 4.83 -23.03 -15.13
C VAL A 528 5.96 -22.04 -15.24
N VAL A 529 6.42 -21.53 -14.10
CA VAL A 529 7.50 -20.55 -14.02
C VAL A 529 8.64 -21.13 -13.22
N ARG A 530 9.87 -20.91 -13.69
CA ARG A 530 11.11 -21.37 -13.04
C ARG A 530 12.10 -20.22 -12.96
N GLN A 531 13.07 -20.38 -12.06
CA GLN A 531 14.22 -19.47 -11.98
C GLN A 531 13.80 -17.99 -11.96
N ALA A 532 12.74 -17.67 -11.20
CA ALA A 532 12.30 -16.29 -11.01
C ALA A 532 13.24 -15.60 -10.01
N THR A 533 13.87 -14.51 -10.43
CA THR A 533 14.97 -13.87 -9.70
C THR A 533 14.84 -12.36 -9.75
N LEU A 534 15.29 -11.72 -8.67
CA LEU A 534 15.45 -10.27 -8.58
C LEU A 534 16.94 -9.94 -8.43
N THR A 535 17.40 -8.97 -9.20
CA THR A 535 18.76 -8.41 -9.16
C THR A 535 18.69 -6.89 -9.28
N GLY A 536 19.73 -6.19 -8.86
CA GLY A 536 19.78 -4.74 -8.95
C GLY A 536 21.18 -4.19 -8.75
N PRO A 537 21.35 -2.86 -8.91
CA PRO A 537 22.59 -2.15 -8.63
C PRO A 537 22.79 -1.98 -7.11
N TRP A 538 22.74 -3.08 -6.37
CA TRP A 538 22.89 -3.07 -4.93
C TRP A 538 24.38 -2.94 -4.54
N PRO A 539 24.71 -2.25 -3.44
CA PRO A 539 26.09 -2.16 -3.00
C PRO A 539 26.60 -3.53 -2.53
N THR A 540 27.87 -3.82 -2.79
CA THR A 540 28.52 -5.06 -2.35
C THR A 540 28.87 -5.06 -0.87
N GLU A 541 28.93 -3.87 -0.27
CA GLU A 541 29.19 -3.66 1.15
C GLU A 541 27.97 -3.03 1.82
N PHE A 542 27.81 -3.29 3.12
CA PHE A 542 26.74 -2.69 3.89
C PHE A 542 27.00 -1.17 4.06
N PRO A 543 26.05 -0.28 3.69
CA PRO A 543 26.25 1.16 3.81
C PRO A 543 26.42 1.58 5.28
N ALA A 544 27.52 2.28 5.59
CA ALA A 544 27.77 2.78 6.94
C ALA A 544 26.72 3.81 7.40
N ASP A 545 26.08 4.47 6.43
CA ASP A 545 25.02 5.46 6.56
C ASP A 545 23.62 4.88 6.27
N ALA A 546 23.43 3.57 6.42
CA ALA A 546 22.16 2.87 6.13
C ALA A 546 20.90 3.55 6.70
N PHE A 547 21.01 4.25 7.82
CA PHE A 547 19.92 4.93 8.53
C PHE A 547 19.98 6.45 8.47
N ALA A 548 20.84 7.02 7.63
CA ALA A 548 20.92 8.46 7.44
C ALA A 548 19.65 9.00 6.75
N PRO A 549 19.19 10.20 7.13
CA PRO A 549 18.15 10.89 6.39
C PRO A 549 18.66 11.23 4.98
N LYS A 550 17.73 11.31 4.02
CA LYS A 550 18.04 11.91 2.71
C LYS A 550 18.37 13.38 2.87
N GLN A 551 19.42 13.83 2.17
CA GLN A 551 19.84 15.22 2.12
C GLN A 551 18.96 16.06 1.19
#